data_AF-A0A2H5WKG1-F1
#
_entry.id   AF-A0A2H5WKG1-F1
#
_cell.length_a   1.000
_cell.length_b   1.000
_cell.length_c   1.000
_cell.angle_alpha   90.00
_cell.angle_beta   90.00
_cell.angle_gamma   90.00
#
_symmetry.space_group_name_H-M   'P 1'
#
loop_
_entity.id
_entity.type
_entity.pdbx_description
1 polymer ?
#
loop_
_entity_poly.entity_id
_entity_poly.type
_entity_poly.pdbx_seq_one_letter_code
_entity_poly.pdbx_strand_id
1 'polypeptide(L)'
;MKLSYRTWMTLLLGVLILMIPLGMVLMRLLPEEGVAQKKLWLRWAAGYLLALFGVLSALIWVVLKEVRQTLEQFRQAHRQAFEEMTEQIREDYRKRQQQQRSQQNGAER
;
A
#
# COMPACT_ATOMS: atom_id res chain seq x y z
N MET A 1 5.91 -2.12 21.75
CA MET A 1 6.44 -2.82 20.57
C MET A 1 5.68 -2.36 19.33
N LYS A 2 6.31 -1.61 18.40
CA LYS A 2 5.66 -1.25 17.13
C LYS A 2 5.77 -2.45 16.18
N LEU A 3 4.71 -3.26 16.04
CA LEU A 3 4.69 -4.31 15.04
C LEU A 3 4.91 -3.69 13.65
N SER A 4 5.84 -4.27 12.88
CA SER A 4 6.15 -3.83 11.52
C SER A 4 4.93 -4.03 10.62
N TYR A 5 4.76 -3.12 9.66
CA TYR A 5 3.68 -3.15 8.67
C TYR A 5 3.59 -4.50 7.95
N ARG A 6 4.75 -5.04 7.53
CA ARG A 6 4.85 -6.35 6.88
C ARG A 6 4.31 -7.46 7.78
N THR A 7 4.54 -7.37 9.09
CA THR A 7 4.04 -8.32 10.08
C THR A 7 2.52 -8.27 10.21
N TRP A 8 1.93 -7.06 10.20
CA TRP A 8 0.46 -6.90 10.18
C TRP A 8 -0.16 -7.47 8.91
N MET A 9 0.43 -7.21 7.75
CA MET A 9 -0.05 -7.74 6.48
C MET A 9 0.04 -9.27 6.45
N THR A 10 1.15 -9.87 6.90
CA THR A 10 1.29 -11.33 6.99
C THR A 10 0.34 -11.97 8.00
N LEU A 11 0.08 -11.31 9.14
CA LEU A 11 -0.86 -11.80 10.13
C LEU A 11 -2.28 -11.78 9.59
N LEU A 12 -2.70 -10.69 8.95
CA LEU A 12 -4.03 -10.57 8.37
C LEU A 12 -4.23 -11.56 7.21
N LEU A 13 -3.23 -11.75 6.36
CA LEU A 13 -3.24 -12.78 5.32
C LEU A 13 -3.31 -14.19 5.90
N GLY A 14 -2.51 -14.47 6.94
CA GLY A 14 -2.54 -15.76 7.63
C GLY A 14 -3.92 -16.07 8.21
N VAL A 15 -4.55 -15.09 8.87
CA VAL A 15 -5.93 -15.20 9.39
C VAL A 15 -6.92 -15.41 8.24
N LEU A 16 -6.78 -14.70 7.13
CA LEU A 16 -7.65 -14.86 5.97
C LEU A 16 -7.55 -16.26 5.36
N ILE A 17 -6.34 -16.81 5.24
CA ILE A 17 -6.12 -18.17 4.74
C ILE A 17 -6.74 -19.20 5.70
N LEU A 18 -6.62 -18.97 7.01
CA LEU A 18 -7.14 -19.86 8.04
C LEU A 18 -8.68 -19.83 8.14
N MET A 19 -9.31 -18.73 7.70
CA MET A 19 -10.77 -18.65 7.56
C MET A 19 -11.32 -19.65 6.52
N ILE A 20 -10.56 -19.99 5.46
CA ILE A 20 -11.00 -20.91 4.40
C ILE A 20 -11.35 -22.31 4.95
N PRO A 21 -10.45 -23.03 5.66
CA PRO A 21 -10.80 -24.33 6.24
C PRO A 21 -11.86 -24.20 7.34
N LEU A 22 -11.88 -23.08 8.07
CA LEU A 22 -12.92 -22.82 9.08
C LEU A 22 -14.32 -22.73 8.46
N GLY A 23 -14.44 -22.09 7.28
CA GLY A 23 -15.67 -22.06 6.49
C GLY A 23 -16.09 -23.44 5.97
N MET A 24 -15.13 -24.27 5.53
CA MET A 24 -15.42 -25.65 5.14
C MET A 24 -15.95 -26.48 6.31
N VAL A 25 -15.35 -26.35 7.49
CA VAL A 25 -15.83 -27.03 8.71
C VAL A 25 -17.23 -26.56 9.07
N LEU A 26 -17.51 -25.26 8.96
CA LEU A 26 -18.83 -24.70 9.21
C LEU A 26 -19.90 -25.26 8.27
N MET A 27 -19.60 -25.36 6.96
CA MET A 27 -20.50 -25.99 5.98
C MET A 27 -20.69 -27.48 6.24
N ARG A 28 -19.65 -28.19 6.68
CA ARG A 28 -19.73 -29.61 7.01
C ARG A 28 -20.57 -29.89 8.25
N LEU A 29 -20.63 -28.93 9.17
CA LEU A 29 -21.44 -28.98 10.40
C LEU A 29 -22.85 -28.43 10.19
N LEU A 30 -23.33 -28.31 8.95
CA LEU A 30 -24.68 -27.83 8.66
C LEU A 30 -25.71 -28.80 9.28
N PRO A 31 -26.51 -28.37 10.28
CA PRO A 31 -27.45 -29.26 10.93
C PRO A 31 -28.67 -29.48 10.02
N GLU A 32 -28.89 -30.73 9.61
CA GLU A 32 -30.02 -31.10 8.73
C GLU A 32 -31.36 -31.06 9.50
N GLU A 33 -31.36 -31.41 10.79
CA GLU A 33 -32.55 -31.50 11.65
C GLU A 33 -32.45 -30.60 12.90
N GLY A 34 -33.60 -30.10 13.38
CA GLY A 34 -33.70 -29.32 14.63
C GLY A 34 -33.58 -27.79 14.46
N VAL A 35 -34.67 -27.08 14.75
CA VAL A 35 -34.77 -25.59 14.64
C VAL A 35 -33.79 -24.87 15.57
N ALA A 36 -33.56 -25.39 16.77
CA ALA A 36 -32.63 -24.80 17.74
C ALA A 36 -31.17 -24.85 17.27
N GLN A 37 -30.76 -25.98 16.66
CA GLN A 37 -29.41 -26.17 16.14
C GLN A 37 -29.16 -25.31 14.90
N LYS A 38 -30.16 -25.19 14.01
CA LYS A 38 -30.12 -24.26 12.88
C LYS A 38 -29.93 -22.81 13.33
N LYS A 39 -30.66 -22.35 14.36
CA LYS A 39 -30.49 -21.00 14.93
C LYS A 39 -29.11 -20.77 15.52
N LEU A 40 -28.57 -21.77 16.22
CA LEU A 40 -27.22 -21.69 16.79
C LEU A 40 -26.17 -21.61 15.68
N TRP A 41 -26.27 -22.47 14.67
CA TRP A 41 -25.40 -22.48 13.50
C TRP A 41 -25.47 -21.17 12.73
N LEU A 42 -26.67 -20.60 12.53
CA LEU A 42 -26.87 -19.27 11.93
C LEU A 42 -26.16 -18.16 12.72
N ARG A 43 -26.16 -18.21 14.05
CA ARG A 43 -25.40 -17.27 14.90
C ARG A 43 -23.90 -17.41 14.70
N TRP A 44 -23.39 -18.63 14.61
CA TRP A 44 -21.97 -18.88 14.31
C TRP A 44 -21.59 -18.44 12.90
N ALA A 45 -22.43 -18.71 11.90
CA ALA A 45 -22.26 -18.27 10.52
C ALA A 45 -22.27 -16.74 10.40
N ALA A 46 -23.21 -16.07 11.08
CA ALA A 46 -23.27 -14.62 11.15
C ALA A 46 -22.03 -14.03 11.85
N GLY A 47 -21.58 -14.65 12.95
CA GLY A 47 -20.36 -14.27 13.63
C GLY A 47 -19.11 -14.44 12.76
N TYR A 48 -19.03 -15.53 12.00
CA TYR A 48 -17.97 -15.77 11.03
C TYR A 48 -17.96 -14.71 9.91
N LEU A 49 -19.14 -14.38 9.36
CA LEU A 49 -19.28 -13.31 8.37
C LEU A 49 -18.83 -11.94 8.91
N LEU A 50 -19.23 -11.60 10.13
CA LEU A 50 -18.80 -10.36 10.79
C LEU A 50 -17.28 -10.33 11.00
N ALA A 51 -16.69 -11.43 11.45
CA ALA A 51 -15.24 -11.55 11.60
C ALA A 51 -14.52 -11.36 10.25
N LEU A 52 -15.03 -11.98 9.19
CA LEU A 52 -14.47 -11.88 7.84
C LEU A 52 -14.54 -10.45 7.32
N PHE A 53 -15.66 -9.75 7.56
CA PHE A 53 -15.81 -8.33 7.20
C PHE A 53 -14.84 -7.43 7.98
N GLY A 54 -14.62 -7.73 9.27
CA GLY A 54 -13.63 -7.03 10.11
C GLY A 54 -12.20 -7.21 9.60
N VAL A 55 -11.81 -8.44 9.24
CA VAL A 55 -10.49 -8.74 8.67
C VAL A 55 -10.29 -8.04 7.33
N LEU A 56 -11.30 -8.03 6.46
CA LEU A 56 -11.26 -7.30 5.18
C LEU A 56 -11.11 -5.80 5.40
N SER A 57 -11.88 -5.22 6.33
CA SER A 57 -11.78 -3.80 6.67
C SER A 57 -10.39 -3.44 7.20
N ALA A 58 -9.81 -4.29 8.05
CA ALA A 58 -8.44 -4.11 8.55
C ALA A 58 -7.40 -4.19 7.43
N LEU A 59 -7.54 -5.13 6.49
CA LEU A 59 -6.68 -5.21 5.30
C LEU A 59 -6.76 -3.95 4.44
N ILE A 60 -7.99 -3.49 4.15
CA ILE A 60 -8.20 -2.25 3.39
C ILE A 60 -7.52 -1.08 4.10
N TRP A 61 -7.70 -0.96 5.42
CA TRP A 61 -7.08 0.11 6.21
C TRP A 61 -5.55 0.10 6.12
N VAL A 62 -4.95 -1.08 6.28
CA VAL A 62 -3.50 -1.30 6.19
C VAL A 62 -2.99 -0.89 4.80
N VAL A 63 -3.63 -1.36 3.73
CA VAL A 63 -3.29 -0.99 2.35
C VAL A 63 -3.45 0.52 2.12
N LEU A 64 -4.54 1.12 2.60
CA LEU A 64 -4.79 2.56 2.43
C LEU A 64 -3.68 3.40 3.08
N LYS A 65 -3.19 2.95 4.25
CA LYS A 65 -2.08 3.59 4.95
C LYS A 65 -0.78 3.49 4.16
N GLU A 66 -0.50 2.35 3.54
CA GLU A 66 0.67 2.16 2.68
C GLU A 66 0.58 3.04 1.43
N VAL A 67 -0.56 3.07 0.75
CA VAL A 67 -0.76 3.94 -0.43
C VAL A 67 -0.50 5.41 -0.10
N ARG A 68 -0.96 5.89 1.07
CA ARG A 68 -0.66 7.27 1.51
C ARG A 68 0.83 7.51 1.73
N GLN A 69 1.53 6.58 2.39
CA GLN A 69 2.97 6.70 2.61
C GLN A 69 3.76 6.66 1.30
N THR A 70 3.39 5.76 0.39
CA THR A 70 4.01 5.65 -0.93
C THR A 70 3.76 6.91 -1.77
N LEU A 71 2.56 7.50 -1.71
CA LEU A 71 2.26 8.78 -2.36
C LEU A 71 3.11 9.93 -1.83
N GLU A 72 3.35 9.99 -0.52
CA GLU A 72 4.22 11.01 0.08
C GLU A 72 5.67 10.84 -0.37
N GLN A 73 6.17 9.60 -0.38
CA GLN A 73 7.52 9.28 -0.88
C GLN A 73 7.66 9.60 -2.37
N PHE A 74 6.67 9.26 -3.20
CA PHE A 74 6.67 9.62 -4.62
C PHE A 74 6.67 11.13 -4.84
N ARG A 75 5.91 11.89 -4.04
CA ARG A 75 5.88 13.35 -4.14
C ARG A 75 7.23 13.97 -3.75
N GLN A 76 7.93 13.40 -2.77
CA GLN A 76 9.27 13.84 -2.38
C GLN A 76 10.31 13.47 -3.44
N ALA A 77 10.30 12.23 -3.94
CA ALA A 77 11.19 11.78 -5.00
C ALA A 77 11.02 12.61 -6.27
N HIS A 78 9.79 12.97 -6.64
CA HIS A 78 9.55 13.89 -7.75
C HIS A 78 10.17 15.27 -7.52
N ARG A 79 10.06 15.85 -6.32
CA ARG A 79 10.67 17.15 -6.02
C ARG A 79 12.19 17.12 -6.15
N GLN A 80 12.83 16.06 -5.63
CA GLN A 80 14.28 15.88 -5.73
C GLN A 80 14.72 15.71 -7.19
N ALA A 81 13.99 14.90 -7.96
CA ALA A 81 14.27 14.74 -9.39
C ALA A 81 14.12 16.05 -10.18
N PHE A 82 13.14 16.90 -9.83
CA PHE A 82 13.00 18.23 -10.44
C PHE A 82 14.11 19.19 -10.04
N GLU A 83 14.57 19.17 -8.79
CA GLU A 83 15.69 19.99 -8.33
C GLU A 83 16.99 19.62 -9.04
N GLU A 84 17.31 18.32 -9.11
CA GLU A 84 18.50 17.83 -9.84
C GLU A 84 18.45 18.22 -11.32
N MET A 85 17.28 18.06 -11.97
CA MET A 85 17.12 18.41 -13.38
C MET A 85 17.26 19.93 -13.61
N THR A 86 16.78 20.74 -12.68
CA THR A 86 16.88 22.21 -12.76
C THR A 86 18.32 22.68 -12.54
N GLU A 87 19.08 22.04 -11.65
CA GLU A 87 20.50 22.31 -11.47
C GLU A 87 21.32 21.95 -12.70
N GLN A 88 21.08 20.77 -13.29
CA GLN A 88 21.75 20.36 -14.54
C GLN A 88 21.51 21.37 -15.67
N ILE A 89 20.25 21.82 -15.85
CA ILE A 89 19.92 22.85 -16.84
C ILE A 89 20.66 24.15 -16.53
N ARG A 90 20.70 24.57 -15.26
CA ARG A 90 21.37 25.81 -14.84
C ARG A 90 22.88 25.76 -15.11
N GLU A 91 23.53 24.62 -14.87
CA GLU A 91 24.94 24.42 -15.18
C GLU A 91 25.21 24.44 -16.68
N ASP A 92 24.37 23.78 -17.48
CA ASP A 92 24.49 23.79 -18.94
C ASP A 92 24.33 25.20 -19.52
N TYR A 93 23.38 25.98 -19.01
CA TYR A 93 23.24 27.39 -19.40
C TYR A 93 24.47 28.23 -19.04
N ARG A 94 25.05 28.04 -17.83
CA ARG A 94 26.28 28.73 -17.44
C ARG A 94 27.45 28.40 -18.36
N LYS A 95 27.64 27.12 -18.69
CA LYS A 95 28.70 26.66 -19.61
C LYS A 95 28.53 27.29 -21.00
N ARG A 96 27.30 27.30 -21.54
CA ARG A 96 27.01 27.93 -22.84
C ARG A 96 27.26 29.43 -22.83
N GLN A 97 26.88 30.12 -21.75
CA GLN A 97 27.10 31.57 -21.63
C GLN A 97 28.58 31.93 -21.52
N GLN A 98 29.39 31.12 -20.82
CA GLN A 98 30.84 31.29 -20.77
C GLN A 98 31.51 31.03 -22.12
N GLN A 99 31.08 30.00 -22.86
CA GLN A 99 31.57 29.75 -24.21
C GLN A 99 31.24 30.89 -25.17
N GLN A 100 30.02 31.43 -25.14
CA GLN A 100 29.64 32.58 -25.97
C GLN A 100 30.47 33.83 -25.65
N ARG A 101 30.69 34.15 -24.35
CA ARG A 101 31.56 35.27 -23.95
C ARG A 101 33.02 35.06 -24.39
N SER A 102 33.51 33.83 -24.35
CA SER A 102 34.89 33.49 -24.77
C SER A 102 35.06 33.59 -26.28
N GLN A 103 34.07 33.17 -27.07
CA GLN A 103 34.08 33.33 -28.53
C GLN A 103 33.98 34.79 -28.95
N GLN A 104 33.17 35.59 -28.25
CA GLN A 104 33.03 37.02 -28.55
C GLN A 104 34.34 37.79 -28.25
N ASN A 105 35.00 37.52 -27.12
CA ASN A 105 36.31 38.11 -26.80
C ASN A 105 37.46 37.61 -27.68
N GLY A 106 37.33 36.42 -28.29
CA GLY A 106 38.30 35.88 -29.24
C GLY A 106 38.14 36.40 -30.67
N ALA A 107 36.96 36.90 -31.03
CA ALA A 107 36.68 37.50 -32.34
C ALA A 107 37.01 38.99 -32.42
N GLU A 108 37.27 39.65 -31.27
CA GLU A 108 37.69 41.05 -31.17
C GLU A 108 39.22 41.23 -31.04
N ARG A 109 40.02 40.16 -31.21
CA ARG A 109 41.49 40.20 -31.32
C ARG A 109 41.93 39.86 -32.73
#